data_AF-X5URX7-F1
#
_entry.id   AF-X5URX7-F1
#
_cell.length_a   1.000
_cell.length_b   1.000
_cell.length_c   1.000
_cell.angle_alpha   90.00
_cell.angle_beta   90.00
_cell.angle_gamma   90.00
#
_symmetry.space_group_name_H-M   'P 1'
#
loop_
_entity.id
_entity.type
_entity.pdbx_description
1 polymer ?
#
loop_
_entity_poly.entity_id
_entity_poly.type
_entity_poly.pdbx_seq_one_letter_code
_entity_poly.pdbx_strand_id
1 'polypeptide(L)' 'MDWELAADEVIATCGGDAREAVKALLVINASLEREVALWAPAVSYGFRRGWHRRKRGTD' A
#
# COMPACT_ATOMS: atom_id res chain seq x y z
N MET A 1 6.88 7.71 10.41
CA MET A 1 7.59 7.38 9.17
C MET A 1 8.24 8.67 8.70
N ASP A 2 9.55 8.68 8.68
CA ASP A 2 10.30 9.72 7.99
C ASP A 2 10.50 9.27 6.55
N TRP A 3 9.82 9.93 5.62
CA TRP A 3 9.81 9.53 4.21
C TRP A 3 11.09 9.92 3.49
N GLU A 4 11.80 10.95 3.96
CA GLU A 4 13.07 11.36 3.38
C GLU A 4 14.13 10.29 3.66
N LEU A 5 14.26 9.87 4.92
CA LEU A 5 15.19 8.81 5.30
C LEU A 5 14.89 7.48 4.58
N ALA A 6 13.62 7.09 4.48
CA ALA A 6 13.24 5.87 3.78
C ALA A 6 13.54 5.94 2.27
N ALA A 7 13.35 7.10 1.64
CA ALA A 7 13.69 7.30 0.24
C ALA A 7 15.21 7.21 0.03
N ASP A 8 16.00 7.86 0.88
CA ASP A 8 17.46 7.84 0.84
C ASP A 8 18.01 6.41 1.00
N GLU A 9 17.45 5.63 1.94
CA GLU A 9 17.82 4.22 2.13
C GLU A 9 17.56 3.39 0.86
N VAL A 10 16.37 3.51 0.27
CA VAL A 10 16.03 2.74 -0.94
C VAL A 10 16.92 3.16 -2.11
N ILE A 11 17.15 4.46 -2.30
CA ILE A 11 18.06 4.98 -3.34
C ILE A 11 19.48 4.44 -3.14
N ALA A 12 19.97 4.41 -1.89
CA ALA A 12 21.28 3.85 -1.57
C ALA A 12 21.38 2.35 -1.91
N THR A 13 20.33 1.56 -1.66
CA THR A 13 20.30 0.14 -2.05
C THR A 13 20.33 -0.08 -3.55
N CYS A 14 19.87 0.90 -4.34
CA CYS A 14 19.92 0.90 -5.80
C CYS A 14 21.20 1.55 -6.36
N GLY A 15 22.25 1.67 -5.55
CA GLY A 15 23.53 2.25 -5.98
C GLY A 15 23.48 3.76 -6.22
N GLY A 16 22.51 4.45 -5.62
CA GLY A 16 22.30 5.89 -5.81
C GLY A 16 21.44 6.24 -7.03
N ASP A 17 20.98 5.25 -7.81
CA ASP A 17 20.10 5.52 -8.95
C ASP A 17 18.63 5.61 -8.51
N ALA A 18 18.15 6.84 -8.38
CA ALA A 18 16.76 7.12 -8.03
C ALA A 18 15.75 6.55 -9.05
N ARG A 19 16.11 6.45 -10.34
CA ARG A 19 15.23 5.87 -11.35
C ARG A 19 15.10 4.36 -11.17
N GLU A 20 16.19 3.66 -10.85
CA GLU A 20 16.12 2.23 -10.53
C GLU A 20 15.37 1.95 -9.23
N ALA A 21 15.55 2.79 -8.21
CA ALA A 21 14.77 2.74 -6.97
C ALA A 21 13.26 2.85 -7.23
N VAL A 22 12.84 3.81 -8.07
CA VAL A 22 11.43 3.97 -8.45
C VAL A 22 10.91 2.76 -9.23
N LYS A 23 11.71 2.20 -10.15
CA LYS A 23 11.30 0.99 -10.89
C LYS A 23 11.11 -0.20 -9.93
N ALA A 24 12.02 -0.41 -8.99
CA ALA A 24 11.91 -1.47 -7.99
C ALA A 24 10.64 -1.30 -7.14
N LEU A 25 10.38 -0.06 -6.70
CA LEU A 25 9.16 0.27 -5.95
C LEU A 25 7.89 -0.01 -6.76
N LEU A 26 7.85 0.35 -8.04
CA LEU A 26 6.70 0.09 -8.92
C LEU A 26 6.45 -1.41 -9.11
N VAL A 27 7.50 -2.22 -9.26
CA VAL A 27 7.38 -3.69 -9.34
C VAL A 27 6.79 -4.26 -8.06
N ILE A 28 7.30 -3.83 -6.90
CA ILE A 28 6.79 -4.26 -5.59
C ILE A 28 5.33 -3.83 -5.42
N ASN A 29 5.00 -2.59 -5.78
CA ASN A 29 3.64 -2.07 -5.69
C ASN A 29 2.67 -2.87 -6.57
N ALA A 30 3.04 -3.17 -7.82
CA ALA A 30 2.23 -4.01 -8.70
C ALA A 30 2.01 -5.43 -8.13
N SER A 31 3.01 -6.00 -7.44
CA SER A 31 2.87 -7.28 -6.74
C SER A 31 1.88 -7.18 -5.57
N LEU A 32 1.99 -6.13 -4.75
CA LEU A 32 1.08 -5.89 -3.63
C LEU A 32 -0.36 -5.65 -4.10
N GLU A 33 -0.55 -4.87 -5.16
CA GLU A 33 -1.86 -4.66 -5.79
C GLU A 33 -2.47 -5.98 -6.26
N ARG A 34 -1.66 -6.87 -6.85
CA ARG A 34 -2.08 -8.20 -7.27
C ARG A 34 -2.49 -9.07 -6.07
N GLU A 35 -1.70 -9.07 -5.01
CA GLU A 35 -2.04 -9.79 -3.78
C GLU A 35 -3.34 -9.27 -3.18
N VAL A 36 -3.49 -7.95 -3.02
CA VAL A 36 -4.72 -7.33 -2.54
C VAL A 36 -5.92 -7.73 -3.39
N ALA A 37 -5.78 -7.75 -4.73
CA ALA A 37 -6.83 -8.18 -5.64
C ALA A 37 -7.20 -9.66 -5.48
N LEU A 38 -6.23 -10.52 -5.14
CA LEU A 38 -6.49 -11.94 -4.85
C LEU A 38 -7.27 -12.13 -3.53
N TRP A 39 -7.01 -11.30 -2.53
CA TRP A 39 -7.69 -11.37 -1.23
C TRP A 39 -9.03 -10.62 -1.20
N ALA A 40 -9.23 -9.62 -2.06
CA ALA A 40 -10.46 -8.81 -2.08
C ALA A 40 -11.77 -9.61 -2.20
N PRO A 41 -11.85 -10.72 -2.97
CA PRO A 41 -13.02 -11.59 -3.00
C PRO A 41 -13.23 -12.41 -1.72
N ALA A 42 -12.15 -12.71 -0.98
CA ALA A 42 -12.19 -13.49 0.26
C ALA A 42 -12.67 -12.67 1.47
N VAL A 43 -12.66 -11.33 1.35
CA VAL A 43 -13.25 -10.44 2.34
C VAL A 43 -14.78 -10.50 2.22
N SER A 44 -15.44 -11.03 3.25
CA SER A 44 -16.90 -11.28 3.24
C SER A 44 -17.71 -10.03 2.84
N TYR A 45 -18.82 -10.24 2.14
CA TYR A 45 -19.76 -9.18 1.75
C TYR A 45 -20.25 -8.33 2.95
N GLY A 46 -20.30 -8.93 4.15
CA GLY A 46 -20.62 -8.25 5.40
C GLY A 46 -19.55 -7.25 5.87
N PHE A 47 -18.27 -7.56 5.67
CA PHE A 47 -17.16 -6.64 5.97
C PHE A 47 -17.17 -5.43 5.03
N ARG A 48 -17.48 -5.62 3.74
CA ARG A 48 -17.60 -4.54 2.74
C ARG A 48 -18.71 -3.53 3.05
N ARG A 49 -19.77 -3.93 3.75
CA ARG A 49 -20.92 -3.06 4.09
C ARG A 49 -20.86 -2.46 5.50
N GLY A 50 -20.03 -3.00 6.39
CA GLY A 50 -19.91 -2.56 7.79
C GLY A 50 -19.15 -1.24 8.01
N TRP A 51 -18.31 -0.83 7.05
CA TRP A 51 -17.51 0.39 7.16
C TRP A 51 -18.36 1.68 7.12
N HIS A 52 -19.46 1.69 6.36
CA HIS A 52 -20.34 2.87 6.25
C HIS A 52 -21.30 3.09 7.43
N ARG A 53 -21.30 2.20 8.44
CA ARG A 53 -22.21 2.30 9.60
C ARG A 53 -21.47 2.54 10.91
N ARG A 54 -20.56 3.53 10.95
CA ARG A 54 -20.17 4.21 12.19
C ARG A 54 -19.99 5.71 11.97
N LYS A 55 -21.08 6.40 11.67
CA LYS A 55 -21.37 7.77 12.14
C LYS A 55 -22.87 8.03 12.06
N ARG A 56 -23.64 7.52 13.02
CA ARG A 56 -24.91 8.14 13.42
C ARG A 56 -25.16 7.84 14.89
N GLY A 57 -25.19 8.92 15.68
CA GLY A 57 -25.81 8.99 16.99
C GLY A 57 -24.91 8.69 18.18
N THR A 58 -24.40 9.75 18.81
CA THR A 58 -24.88 10.14 20.14
C THR A 58 -24.91 11.67 20.16
N ASP A 59 -26.12 12.20 20.37
CA ASP A 59 -26.37 13.56 20.85
C ASP A 59 -25.60 13.83 22.17
#